data_AF-A0A7S0I9R8-F1
#
_entry.id   AF-A0A7S0I9R8-F1
#
_cell.length_a   1.000
_cell.length_b   1.000
_cell.length_c   1.000
_cell.angle_alpha   90.00
_cell.angle_beta   90.00
_cell.angle_gamma   90.00
#
_symmetry.space_group_name_H-M   'P 1'
#
loop_
_entity.id
_entity.type
_entity.pdbx_description
1 polymer ?
#
loop_
_entity_poly.entity_id
_entity_poly.type
_entity_poly.pdbx_seq_one_letter_code
_entity_poly.pdbx_strand_id
1 'polypeptide(L)'
;TLVLRRVTVPLACLTDESLRAAADAEGAVSCDVTLAGGTISGVAIHDPAPLPGTGRLDARGSMLWPAFVDAHTHLCKTHAVPRCRNPSGSINDALACEVTDQPRWIEPGDVERRMDFALR
;
A
#
# COMPACT_ATOMS: atom_id res chain seq x y z
N THR A 1 7.57 18.74 10.28
CA THR A 1 8.32 17.48 10.41
C THR A 1 7.58 16.58 11.38
N LEU A 2 7.38 15.31 11.01
CA LEU A 2 6.82 14.26 11.86
C LEU A 2 7.91 13.20 12.10
N VAL A 3 8.00 12.65 13.30
CA VAL A 3 8.83 11.45 13.55
C VAL A 3 7.92 10.32 13.98
N LEU A 4 7.94 9.24 13.20
CA LEU A 4 7.36 7.95 13.57
C LEU A 4 8.38 7.24 14.46
N ARG A 5 8.06 7.03 15.72
CA ARG A 5 8.95 6.37 16.67
C ARG A 5 8.59 4.90 16.83
N ARG A 6 9.60 4.08 17.13
CA ARG A 6 9.44 2.66 17.46
C ARG A 6 8.62 1.92 16.38
N VAL A 7 8.93 2.17 15.11
CA VAL A 7 8.44 1.34 14.01
C VAL A 7 9.38 0.16 13.82
N THR A 8 8.86 -0.97 13.35
CA THR A 8 9.67 -2.13 12.98
C THR A 8 9.82 -2.15 11.47
N VAL A 9 11.05 -2.04 10.96
CA VAL A 9 11.34 -1.97 9.51
C VAL A 9 12.04 -3.25 9.06
N PRO A 10 11.48 -4.00 8.09
CA PRO A 10 12.15 -5.16 7.52
C PRO A 10 13.49 -4.80 6.89
N LEU A 11 14.48 -5.67 7.02
CA LEU A 11 15.83 -5.48 6.47
C LEU A 11 15.82 -5.24 4.95
N ALA A 12 14.87 -5.86 4.23
CA ALA A 12 14.70 -5.66 2.79
C ALA A 12 14.30 -4.21 2.40
N CYS A 13 13.78 -3.44 3.35
CA CYS A 13 13.39 -2.04 3.17
C CYS A 13 14.48 -1.04 3.62
N LEU A 14 15.60 -1.54 4.15
CA LEU A 14 16.71 -0.72 4.64
C LEU A 14 17.92 -0.85 3.70
N THR A 15 18.47 0.30 3.29
CA THR A 15 19.66 0.39 2.45
C THR A 15 20.93 0.74 3.23
N ASP A 16 20.79 1.30 4.44
CA ASP A 16 21.92 1.65 5.32
C ASP A 16 22.43 0.40 6.06
N GLU A 17 23.70 0.05 5.84
CA GLU A 17 24.31 -1.15 6.42
C GLU A 17 24.43 -1.08 7.96
N SER A 18 24.58 0.12 8.53
CA SER A 18 24.61 0.29 9.98
C SER A 18 23.26 -0.01 10.63
N LEU A 19 22.16 0.33 9.96
CA LEU A 19 20.81 -0.04 10.40
C LEU A 19 20.60 -1.55 10.23
N ARG A 20 21.01 -2.10 9.09
CA ARG A 20 20.88 -3.53 8.78
C ARG A 20 21.62 -4.41 9.79
N ALA A 21 22.79 -3.98 10.27
CA ALA A 21 23.55 -4.67 11.29
C ALA A 21 22.85 -4.73 12.66
N ALA A 22 21.83 -3.90 12.90
CA ALA A 22 21.02 -3.89 14.11
C ALA A 22 19.73 -4.72 14.00
N ALA A 23 19.59 -5.54 12.95
CA ALA A 23 18.43 -6.40 12.79
C ALA A 23 18.34 -7.46 13.89
N ASP A 24 17.11 -7.75 14.30
CA ASP A 24 16.79 -8.86 15.18
C ASP A 24 16.89 -10.22 14.47
N ALA A 25 16.58 -11.29 15.20
CA ALA A 25 16.63 -12.66 14.67
C ALA A 25 15.65 -12.92 13.50
N GLU A 26 14.63 -12.08 13.34
CA GLU A 26 13.62 -12.18 12.28
C GLU A 26 13.93 -11.24 11.10
N GLY A 27 15.06 -10.55 11.13
CA GLY A 27 15.50 -9.67 10.05
C GLY A 27 14.74 -8.34 10.01
N ALA A 28 14.39 -7.78 11.16
CA ALA A 28 13.79 -6.45 11.26
C ALA A 28 14.53 -5.55 12.25
N VAL A 29 14.44 -4.24 12.05
CA VAL A 29 15.11 -3.23 12.89
C VAL A 29 14.05 -2.33 13.52
N SER A 30 14.13 -2.10 14.83
CA SER A 30 13.34 -1.06 15.47
C SER A 30 13.95 0.30 15.15
N CYS A 31 13.17 1.18 14.52
CA CYS A 31 13.64 2.47 14.01
C CYS A 31 12.77 3.65 14.47
N ASP A 32 13.38 4.83 14.49
CA ASP A 32 12.70 6.12 14.45
C ASP A 32 12.88 6.72 13.04
N VAL A 33 11.77 7.07 12.38
CA VAL A 33 11.72 7.56 10.98
C VAL A 33 11.24 9.00 10.95
N THR A 34 12.06 9.89 10.39
CA THR A 34 11.76 11.32 10.25
C THR A 34 11.18 11.61 8.88
N LEU A 35 10.03 12.28 8.87
CA LEU A 35 9.32 12.73 7.69
C LEU A 35 9.32 14.26 7.61
N ALA A 36 9.81 14.80 6.51
CA ALA A 36 9.84 16.23 6.24
C ALA A 36 9.62 16.50 4.76
N GLY A 37 8.79 17.49 4.41
CA GLY A 37 8.56 17.87 3.01
C GLY A 37 7.97 16.75 2.14
N GLY A 38 7.21 15.83 2.73
CA GLY A 38 6.63 14.68 1.99
C GLY A 38 7.61 13.55 1.70
N THR A 39 8.83 13.59 2.25
CA THR A 39 9.85 12.55 2.08
C THR A 39 10.30 11.97 3.42
N ILE A 40 10.94 10.80 3.37
CA ILE A 40 11.70 10.26 4.49
C ILE A 40 13.04 11.01 4.50
N SER A 41 13.23 11.89 5.50
CA SER A 41 14.45 12.70 5.64
C SER A 41 15.49 12.06 6.54
N GLY A 42 15.16 10.98 7.25
CA GLY A 42 16.11 10.24 8.08
C GLY A 42 15.50 8.99 8.69
N VAL A 43 16.35 7.98 8.90
CA VAL A 43 16.03 6.75 9.62
C VAL A 43 17.16 6.50 10.61
N ALA A 44 16.82 6.23 11.86
CA ALA A 44 17.78 5.87 12.90
C ALA A 44 17.26 4.66 13.67
N ILE A 45 18.15 3.90 14.30
CA ILE A 45 17.76 2.88 15.29
C ILE A 45 16.94 3.56 16.38
N HIS A 46 15.87 2.91 16.84
CA HIS A 46 14.98 3.44 17.86
C HIS A 46 15.76 3.69 19.17
N ASP A 47 15.77 4.95 19.59
CA ASP A 47 16.24 5.36 20.92
C ASP A 47 15.04 5.33 21.88
N PRO A 48 15.06 4.60 23.01
CA PRO A 48 13.97 4.60 23.98
C PRO A 48 13.88 5.91 24.79
N ALA A 49 14.88 6.80 24.73
CA ALA A 49 14.90 8.03 25.48
C ALA A 49 13.67 8.91 25.19
N PRO A 50 13.10 9.59 26.19
CA PRO A 50 12.04 10.57 25.97
C PRO A 50 12.56 11.68 25.05
N LEU A 51 11.89 11.88 23.92
CA LEU A 51 12.16 13.00 23.01
C LEU A 51 11.08 14.07 23.23
N PRO A 52 11.42 15.25 23.79
CA PRO A 52 10.46 16.33 24.01
C PRO A 52 10.03 16.98 22.69
N GLY A 53 8.82 17.54 22.66
CA GLY A 53 8.29 18.34 21.55
C GLY A 53 7.04 17.75 20.88
N THR A 54 6.49 18.51 19.93
CA THR A 54 5.32 18.12 19.11
C THR A 54 5.75 17.42 17.82
N GLY A 55 4.82 16.74 17.13
CA GLY A 55 5.12 16.04 15.87
C GLY A 55 5.89 14.73 16.06
N ARG A 56 5.54 13.96 17.10
CA ARG A 56 6.06 12.62 17.37
C ARG A 56 4.88 11.66 17.50
N LEU A 57 4.95 10.51 16.84
CA LEU A 57 3.96 9.44 16.93
C LEU A 57 4.67 8.14 17.31
N ASP A 58 4.39 7.60 18.49
CA ASP A 58 4.89 6.26 18.87
C ASP A 58 4.02 5.20 18.20
N ALA A 59 4.62 4.42 17.30
CA ALA A 59 3.98 3.35 16.55
C ALA A 59 3.87 2.03 17.34
N ARG A 60 4.42 1.99 18.57
CA ARG A 60 4.31 0.84 19.49
C ARG A 60 4.83 -0.48 18.91
N GLY A 61 5.86 -0.43 18.07
CA GLY A 61 6.44 -1.60 17.41
C GLY A 61 5.68 -2.03 16.14
N SER A 62 4.71 -1.25 15.67
CA SER A 62 4.01 -1.55 14.40
C SER A 62 4.99 -1.57 13.24
N MET A 63 4.75 -2.46 12.29
CA MET A 63 5.61 -2.55 11.11
C MET A 63 5.42 -1.34 10.18
N LEU A 64 6.52 -0.84 9.64
CA LEU A 64 6.51 0.15 8.56
C LEU A 64 6.95 -0.53 7.27
N TRP A 65 6.07 -0.48 6.28
CA TRP A 65 6.29 -1.00 4.93
C TRP A 65 6.18 0.13 3.89
N PRO A 66 6.83 -0.01 2.73
CA PRO A 66 6.40 0.72 1.53
C PRO A 66 4.91 0.47 1.27
N ALA A 67 4.26 1.41 0.58
CA ALA A 67 2.89 1.20 0.14
C ALA A 67 2.79 -0.09 -0.70
N PHE A 68 1.75 -0.88 -0.45
CA PHE A 68 1.51 -2.09 -1.25
C PHE A 68 1.21 -1.71 -2.70
N VAL A 69 1.60 -2.60 -3.61
CA VAL A 69 1.42 -2.44 -5.04
C VAL A 69 0.49 -3.54 -5.55
N ASP A 70 -0.62 -3.13 -6.17
CA ASP A 70 -1.41 -4.00 -7.02
C ASP A 70 -0.78 -4.03 -8.41
N ALA A 71 0.05 -5.04 -8.66
CA ALA A 71 0.85 -5.14 -9.89
C ALA A 71 0.04 -5.53 -11.13
N HIS A 72 -1.14 -6.13 -10.95
CA HIS A 72 -1.97 -6.58 -12.07
C HIS A 72 -3.44 -6.55 -11.70
N THR A 73 -4.14 -5.54 -12.20
CA THR A 73 -5.58 -5.40 -12.00
C THR A 73 -6.28 -4.87 -13.25
N HIS A 74 -7.54 -5.26 -13.42
CA HIS A 74 -8.39 -4.81 -14.52
C HIS A 74 -9.44 -3.83 -14.00
N LEU A 75 -9.01 -2.60 -13.73
CA LEU A 75 -9.91 -1.55 -13.21
C LEU A 75 -11.10 -1.28 -14.14
N CYS A 76 -10.96 -1.41 -15.46
CA CYS A 76 -12.07 -1.24 -16.39
C CYS A 76 -13.18 -2.30 -16.23
N LYS A 77 -12.86 -3.47 -15.65
CA LYS A 77 -13.79 -4.60 -15.45
C LYS A 77 -14.35 -4.65 -14.02
N THR A 78 -13.87 -3.77 -13.14
CA THR A 78 -14.30 -3.78 -11.74
C THR A 78 -15.79 -3.47 -11.61
N HIS A 79 -16.43 -4.05 -10.59
CA HIS A 79 -17.86 -3.89 -10.27
C HIS A 79 -18.84 -4.20 -11.42
N ALA A 80 -18.43 -4.98 -12.43
CA ALA A 80 -19.30 -5.37 -13.54
C ALA A 80 -20.16 -6.62 -13.26
N VAL A 81 -19.86 -7.42 -12.23
CA VAL A 81 -20.53 -8.71 -11.94
C VAL A 81 -22.07 -8.65 -11.94
N PRO A 82 -22.75 -7.60 -11.41
CA PRO A 82 -24.20 -7.53 -11.48
C PRO A 82 -24.78 -7.55 -12.91
N ARG A 83 -23.99 -7.14 -13.92
CA ARG A 83 -24.35 -7.08 -15.35
C ARG A 83 -23.69 -8.20 -16.17
N CYS A 84 -22.44 -8.54 -15.82
CA CYS A 84 -21.61 -9.55 -16.48
C CYS A 84 -21.32 -10.71 -15.53
N ARG A 85 -22.36 -11.45 -15.14
CA ARG A 85 -22.14 -12.68 -14.36
C ARG A 85 -21.41 -13.69 -15.23
N ASN A 86 -20.47 -14.42 -14.65
CA ASN A 86 -19.78 -15.56 -15.26
C ASN A 86 -20.22 -16.84 -14.53
N PRO A 87 -21.38 -17.45 -14.86
CA PRO A 87 -21.89 -18.61 -14.13
C PRO A 87 -21.00 -19.85 -14.25
N SER A 88 -20.27 -19.99 -15.36
CA SER A 88 -19.38 -21.13 -15.57
C SER A 88 -18.04 -21.00 -14.85
N GLY A 89 -17.63 -19.78 -14.50
CA GLY A 89 -16.29 -19.48 -13.97
C GLY A 89 -15.17 -19.57 -15.00
N SER A 90 -15.47 -19.81 -16.28
CA SER A 90 -14.47 -19.95 -17.34
C SER A 90 -14.02 -18.60 -17.90
N ILE A 91 -12.81 -18.55 -18.48
CA ILE A 91 -12.31 -17.34 -19.14
C ILE A 91 -13.11 -16.98 -20.40
N ASN A 92 -13.58 -17.99 -21.13
CA ASN A 92 -14.33 -17.77 -22.37
C ASN A 92 -15.71 -17.17 -22.09
N ASP A 93 -16.39 -17.66 -21.05
CA ASP A 93 -17.67 -17.09 -20.60
C ASP A 93 -17.49 -15.67 -20.04
N ALA A 94 -16.44 -15.44 -19.24
CA ALA A 94 -16.10 -14.09 -18.78
C ALA A 94 -15.89 -13.10 -19.93
N LEU A 95 -15.13 -13.50 -20.96
CA LEU A 95 -14.88 -12.67 -22.14
C LEU A 95 -16.15 -12.43 -22.94
N ALA A 96 -16.98 -13.47 -23.14
CA ALA A 96 -18.25 -13.33 -23.83
C ALA A 96 -19.19 -12.35 -23.10
N CYS A 97 -19.35 -12.49 -21.78
CA CYS A 97 -20.13 -11.57 -20.96
C CYS A 97 -19.58 -10.14 -20.99
N GLU A 98 -18.26 -9.97 -20.94
CA GLU A 98 -17.63 -8.65 -21.02
C GLU A 98 -17.90 -7.98 -22.36
N VAL A 99 -17.71 -8.68 -23.49
CA VAL A 99 -17.95 -8.13 -24.83
C VAL A 99 -19.39 -7.63 -24.98
N THR A 100 -20.37 -8.30 -24.35
CA THR A 100 -21.76 -7.83 -24.37
C THR A 100 -22.02 -6.57 -23.53
N ASP A 101 -21.19 -6.26 -22.53
CA ASP A 101 -21.33 -5.08 -21.66
C ASP A 101 -20.49 -3.88 -22.12
N GLN A 102 -19.41 -4.11 -22.87
CA GLN A 102 -18.53 -3.06 -23.39
C GLN A 102 -19.25 -1.90 -24.10
N PRO A 103 -20.35 -2.10 -24.86
CA PRO A 103 -21.11 -0.99 -25.43
C PRO A 103 -21.69 -0.01 -24.42
N ARG A 104 -21.82 -0.39 -23.14
CA ARG A 104 -22.25 0.49 -22.03
C ARG A 104 -21.09 1.28 -21.42
N TRP A 105 -19.85 0.90 -21.71
CA TRP A 105 -18.67 1.52 -21.10
C TRP A 105 -18.36 2.91 -21.67
N ILE A 106 -18.90 3.22 -22.84
CA ILE A 106 -18.80 4.56 -23.46
C ILE A 106 -19.72 5.58 -22.79
N GLU A 107 -20.66 5.15 -21.94
CA GLU A 107 -21.51 6.05 -21.18
C GLU A 107 -20.63 6.90 -20.27
N PRO A 108 -20.72 8.25 -20.35
CA PRO A 108 -19.91 9.12 -19.51
C PRO A 108 -20.06 8.76 -18.03
N GLY A 109 -18.94 8.45 -17.39
CA GLY A 109 -18.90 8.11 -15.97
C GLY A 109 -19.21 6.66 -15.60
N ASP A 110 -19.54 5.74 -16.52
CA ASP A 110 -19.72 4.31 -16.12
C ASP A 110 -18.40 3.71 -15.65
N VAL A 111 -17.38 3.69 -16.52
CA VAL A 111 -16.07 3.13 -16.21
C VAL A 111 -15.40 3.93 -15.09
N GLU A 112 -15.38 5.26 -15.19
CA GLU A 112 -14.72 6.13 -14.22
C GLU A 112 -15.26 5.94 -12.80
N ARG A 113 -16.58 5.89 -12.62
CA ARG A 113 -17.20 5.68 -11.30
C ARG A 113 -16.85 4.31 -10.71
N ARG A 114 -16.77 3.27 -11.53
CA ARG A 114 -16.39 1.93 -11.08
C ARG A 114 -14.90 1.90 -10.69
N MET A 115 -14.04 2.54 -11.48
CA MET A 115 -12.62 2.69 -11.13
C MET A 115 -12.43 3.51 -9.85
N ASP A 116 -13.19 4.59 -9.68
CA ASP A 116 -13.11 5.46 -8.50
C ASP A 116 -13.43 4.70 -7.22
N PHE A 117 -14.51 3.92 -7.22
CA PHE A 117 -14.86 3.04 -6.10
C PHE A 117 -13.79 1.97 -5.85
N ALA A 118 -13.17 1.42 -6.90
CA ALA A 118 -12.15 0.39 -6.72
C ALA A 118 -10.82 0.93 -6.13
N LEU A 119 -10.59 2.24 -6.20
CA LEU A 119 -9.34 2.90 -5.75
C LEU A 119 -9.45 3.56 -4.37
N ARG A 120 -10.65 3.70 -3.79
CA ARG A 120 -10.91 4.45 -2.55
C ARG A 120 -11.76 3.65 -1.57
#